data_AF-A0AAN6IXD7-F1
#
_entry.id   AF-A0AAN6IXD7-F1
#
_cell.length_a   1.000
_cell.length_b   1.000
_cell.length_c   1.000
_cell.angle_alpha   90.00
_cell.angle_beta   90.00
_cell.angle_gamma   90.00
#
_symmetry.space_group_name_H-M   'P 1'
#
loop_
_entity.id
_entity.type
_entity.pdbx_description
1 polymer ?
#
loop_
_entity_poly.entity_id
_entity_poly.type
_entity_poly.pdbx_seq_one_letter_code
_entity_poly.pdbx_strand_id
1 'polypeptide(L)'
;MPARSRHFKRRQPFEHDNSLILERAEGPVGFFNPTRAHFLYPTVSRVKSHIKNDVQDTDDSVRDRIKDEKKEHESPEPAKNVRFLWRSRDNRKGRHALLVQRPAPGEESSFLTPRSTSDPREILRNVKRTLTYFPFWDVSWLVAFIFTWGSVVWVINGFFAWLPLEAPSTEFHNEILYGGGITAFIGAIIFFETGSILLIIEAVNVDHAGCFGWAVEQLMDEQGGGGGKAKYRLKPSKSHCRHHHQNRHNFVGKSAAAIEQHTGLAQEKSEQEQKQDRQWQWFPSWHDLRTHYLHELGFLAGAAQLFGATVFGVSGFTALPGINDRLSPQSALNGAYWIPQVIGGSGFIVSSTLYMLETQSKWYKPALKILGWHIAFWNLIGAIGFTLCGALGMAYGNSGAQYQASLATFW
;
A
#
# COMPACT_ATOMS: atom_id res chain seq x y z
N MET A 1 3.43 2.52 -30.99
CA MET A 1 2.95 2.75 -29.60
C MET A 1 3.05 1.43 -28.86
N PRO A 2 3.71 1.32 -27.69
CA PRO A 2 3.85 0.04 -27.02
C PRO A 2 2.47 -0.52 -26.66
N ALA A 3 2.29 -1.82 -26.90
CA ALA A 3 1.04 -2.54 -26.64
C ALA A 3 0.65 -2.37 -25.16
N ARG A 4 -0.58 -1.93 -24.91
CA ARG A 4 -1.13 -1.85 -23.54
C ARG A 4 -1.41 -3.26 -23.04
N SER A 5 -1.04 -3.57 -21.80
CA SER A 5 -1.48 -4.81 -21.16
C SER A 5 -3.00 -4.73 -20.97
N ARG A 6 -3.75 -5.51 -21.75
CA ARG A 6 -5.22 -5.59 -21.70
C ARG A 6 -5.73 -6.83 -20.98
N HIS A 7 -4.84 -7.79 -20.74
CA HIS A 7 -5.16 -9.09 -20.16
C HIS A 7 -4.13 -9.43 -19.10
N PHE A 8 -4.58 -10.01 -17.98
CA PHE A 8 -3.69 -10.56 -16.97
C PHE A 8 -3.01 -11.81 -17.54
N LYS A 9 -1.69 -11.95 -17.33
CA LYS A 9 -0.94 -13.05 -17.95
C LYS A 9 -1.30 -14.44 -17.42
N ARG A 10 -1.86 -14.54 -16.20
CA ARG A 10 -2.15 -15.86 -15.59
C ARG A 10 -3.34 -15.91 -14.65
N ARG A 11 -3.62 -14.84 -13.89
CA ARG A 11 -4.72 -14.82 -12.90
C ARG A 11 -5.40 -13.46 -12.93
N GLN A 12 -6.69 -13.45 -13.24
CA GLN A 12 -7.48 -12.23 -13.24
C GLN A 12 -7.99 -11.96 -11.82
N PRO A 13 -7.96 -10.70 -11.32
CA PRO A 13 -8.68 -10.36 -10.10
C PRO A 13 -10.16 -10.74 -10.26
N PHE A 14 -10.74 -11.36 -9.24
CA PHE A 14 -12.16 -11.79 -9.23
C PHE A 14 -12.51 -12.86 -10.27
N GLU A 15 -11.55 -13.64 -10.80
CA GLU A 15 -11.82 -14.73 -11.76
C GLU A 15 -12.82 -15.78 -11.25
N HIS A 16 -12.93 -15.94 -9.92
CA HIS A 16 -13.81 -16.91 -9.27
C HIS A 16 -15.10 -16.27 -8.74
N ASP A 17 -15.26 -14.95 -8.88
CA ASP A 17 -16.46 -14.24 -8.45
C ASP A 17 -17.37 -13.98 -9.64
N ASN A 18 -18.37 -14.86 -9.81
CA ASN A 18 -19.38 -14.74 -10.87
C ASN A 18 -20.26 -13.48 -10.75
N SER A 19 -20.11 -12.70 -9.66
CA SER A 19 -20.83 -11.45 -9.46
C SER A 19 -20.14 -10.22 -10.06
N LEU A 20 -18.94 -10.34 -10.62
CA LEU A 20 -18.20 -9.21 -11.18
C LEU A 20 -17.77 -9.47 -12.63
N ILE A 21 -18.11 -8.54 -13.52
CA ILE A 21 -17.73 -8.62 -14.94
C ILE A 21 -16.61 -7.63 -15.21
N LEU A 22 -15.46 -8.12 -15.69
CA LEU A 22 -14.35 -7.26 -16.11
C LEU A 22 -14.74 -6.50 -17.39
N GLU A 23 -14.82 -5.18 -17.28
CA GLU A 23 -15.08 -4.28 -18.41
C GLU A 23 -13.77 -3.93 -19.13
N ARG A 24 -12.73 -3.62 -18.36
CA ARG A 24 -11.47 -3.14 -18.91
C ARG A 24 -10.31 -3.30 -17.93
N ALA A 25 -9.16 -3.74 -18.44
CA ALA A 25 -7.89 -3.69 -17.72
C ALA A 25 -6.93 -2.67 -18.36
N GLU A 26 -6.15 -1.98 -17.53
CA GLU A 26 -5.16 -0.99 -17.94
C GLU A 26 -3.85 -1.18 -17.16
N GLY A 27 -2.72 -1.03 -17.84
CA GLY A 27 -1.40 -1.00 -17.24
C GLY A 27 -0.48 0.00 -17.96
N PRO A 28 0.52 0.55 -17.26
CA PRO A 28 1.43 1.56 -17.81
C PRO A 28 2.34 0.98 -18.90
N VAL A 29 2.68 -0.30 -18.81
CA VAL A 29 3.66 -1.00 -19.66
C VAL A 29 3.11 -2.38 -20.05
N GLY A 30 3.26 -2.77 -21.32
CA GLY A 30 2.69 -4.01 -21.86
C GLY A 30 3.31 -5.31 -21.36
N PHE A 31 4.56 -5.26 -20.89
CA PHE A 31 5.27 -6.44 -20.39
C PHE A 31 4.75 -6.91 -19.02
N PHE A 32 4.25 -5.98 -18.20
CA PHE A 32 3.75 -6.25 -16.85
C PHE A 32 2.24 -6.52 -16.83
N ASN A 33 1.77 -7.06 -15.70
CA ASN A 33 0.33 -7.21 -15.48
C ASN A 33 -0.35 -5.82 -15.43
N PRO A 34 -1.64 -5.74 -15.82
CA PRO A 34 -2.42 -4.53 -15.63
C PRO A 34 -2.41 -4.08 -14.17
N THR A 35 -2.20 -2.79 -13.93
CA THR A 35 -2.21 -2.22 -12.57
C THR A 35 -3.60 -1.77 -12.14
N ARG A 36 -4.55 -1.72 -13.09
CA ARG A 36 -5.93 -1.27 -12.89
C ARG A 36 -6.90 -2.16 -13.65
N ALA A 37 -8.04 -2.45 -13.03
CA ALA A 37 -9.15 -3.15 -13.67
C ALA A 37 -10.49 -2.57 -13.24
N HIS A 38 -11.38 -2.40 -14.20
CA HIS A 38 -12.72 -1.87 -14.01
C HIS A 38 -13.71 -3.03 -14.06
N PHE A 39 -14.48 -3.18 -12.98
CA PHE A 39 -15.49 -4.21 -12.87
C PHE A 39 -16.88 -3.61 -12.75
N LEU A 40 -17.83 -4.25 -13.41
CA LEU A 40 -19.25 -3.98 -13.26
C LEU A 40 -19.83 -4.95 -12.22
N TYR A 41 -20.57 -4.40 -11.27
CA TYR A 41 -21.43 -5.17 -10.38
C TYR A 41 -22.83 -5.19 -11.03
N PRO A 42 -23.28 -6.32 -11.60
CA PRO A 42 -24.59 -6.42 -12.22
C PRO A 42 -25.65 -6.51 -11.12
N THR A 43 -26.11 -5.36 -10.65
CA THR A 43 -27.17 -5.24 -9.63
C THR A 43 -28.51 -5.85 -10.08
N VAL A 44 -28.66 -6.21 -11.36
CA VAL A 44 -29.93 -6.63 -11.97
C VAL A 44 -30.18 -8.15 -11.88
N SER A 45 -29.15 -8.99 -11.77
CA SER A 45 -29.33 -10.44 -11.95
C SER A 45 -29.49 -11.26 -10.65
N ARG A 46 -29.06 -10.74 -9.49
CA ARG A 46 -29.09 -11.50 -8.22
C ARG A 46 -30.31 -11.22 -7.33
N VAL A 47 -31.07 -10.16 -7.61
CA VAL A 47 -32.29 -9.85 -6.85
C VAL A 47 -33.40 -10.87 -7.11
N LYS A 48 -33.40 -11.57 -8.26
CA LYS A 48 -34.40 -12.61 -8.54
C LYS A 48 -34.13 -13.95 -7.83
N SER A 49 -32.89 -14.24 -7.42
CA SER A 49 -32.55 -15.56 -6.86
C SER A 49 -32.68 -15.66 -5.35
N HIS A 50 -32.67 -14.54 -4.60
CA HIS A 50 -32.96 -14.56 -3.16
C HIS A 50 -34.45 -14.48 -2.81
N ILE A 51 -35.32 -14.16 -3.77
CA ILE A 51 -36.78 -14.03 -3.54
C ILE A 51 -37.48 -15.40 -3.44
N LYS A 52 -36.82 -16.52 -3.76
CA LYS A 52 -37.48 -17.85 -3.74
C LYS A 52 -37.26 -18.71 -2.49
N ASN A 53 -36.31 -18.37 -1.61
CA ASN A 53 -35.91 -19.30 -0.53
C ASN A 53 -36.18 -18.84 0.90
N ASP A 54 -36.72 -17.63 1.14
CA ASP A 54 -36.91 -17.08 2.50
C ASP A 54 -38.38 -16.87 2.91
N VAL A 55 -39.29 -17.69 2.38
CA VAL A 55 -40.67 -17.78 2.90
C VAL A 55 -40.89 -19.18 3.47
N GLN A 56 -40.13 -19.56 4.49
CA GLN A 56 -40.57 -20.51 5.51
C GLN A 56 -39.58 -20.53 6.68
N ASP A 57 -39.84 -19.70 7.69
CA ASP A 57 -39.80 -20.07 9.12
C ASP A 57 -39.68 -18.80 9.97
N THR A 58 -40.83 -18.40 10.51
CA THR A 58 -40.94 -17.61 11.72
C THR A 58 -40.45 -18.44 12.90
N ASP A 59 -39.48 -17.95 13.69
CA ASP A 59 -39.68 -17.88 15.14
C ASP A 59 -38.66 -17.00 15.90
N ASP A 60 -39.11 -16.56 17.06
CA ASP A 60 -38.59 -15.54 17.98
C ASP A 60 -37.10 -15.63 18.37
N SER A 61 -36.30 -14.57 18.09
CA SER A 61 -35.12 -14.19 18.91
C SER A 61 -34.45 -12.84 18.60
N VAL A 62 -35.07 -11.93 17.82
CA VAL A 62 -34.40 -10.69 17.35
C VAL A 62 -34.75 -9.46 18.19
N ARG A 63 -34.83 -9.57 19.52
CA ARG A 63 -35.11 -8.40 20.39
C ARG A 63 -33.89 -7.85 21.16
N ASP A 64 -32.76 -8.54 21.15
CA ASP A 64 -31.58 -8.15 21.94
C ASP A 64 -30.34 -7.67 21.16
N ARG A 65 -30.43 -7.43 19.84
CA ARG A 65 -29.30 -6.90 19.04
C ARG A 65 -29.47 -5.48 18.49
N ILE A 66 -30.47 -4.72 18.94
CA ILE A 66 -30.76 -3.37 18.42
C ILE A 66 -30.09 -2.24 19.24
N LYS A 67 -29.33 -2.54 20.30
CA LYS A 67 -28.83 -1.48 21.22
C LYS A 67 -27.41 -0.93 21.00
N ASP A 68 -26.60 -1.45 20.07
CA ASP A 68 -25.20 -0.99 19.93
C ASP A 68 -24.83 -0.21 18.66
N GLU A 69 -25.75 0.12 17.75
CA GLU A 69 -25.42 0.86 16.51
C GLU A 69 -25.85 2.34 16.50
N LYS A 70 -25.74 3.04 17.64
CA LYS A 70 -25.78 4.51 17.68
C LYS A 70 -24.39 5.08 17.89
N LYS A 71 -23.55 5.09 16.84
CA LYS A 71 -22.43 6.05 16.64
C LYS A 71 -21.69 5.81 15.31
N GLU A 72 -22.12 6.47 14.24
CA GLU A 72 -21.27 7.32 13.39
C GLU A 72 -22.15 8.03 12.36
N HIS A 73 -22.24 9.36 12.47
CA HIS A 73 -22.92 10.23 11.52
C HIS A 73 -22.16 10.24 10.17
N GLU A 74 -22.38 9.24 9.32
CA GLU A 74 -22.04 9.32 7.90
C GLU A 74 -23.28 9.80 7.14
N SER A 75 -23.28 11.05 6.68
CA SER A 75 -24.32 11.54 5.76
C SER A 75 -24.06 10.90 4.38
N PRO A 76 -24.91 9.98 3.90
CA PRO A 76 -24.69 9.31 2.63
C PRO A 76 -24.86 10.29 1.46
N GLU A 77 -23.97 10.20 0.46
CA GLU A 77 -24.10 10.97 -0.79
C GLU A 77 -24.89 10.16 -1.84
N PRO A 78 -25.84 10.79 -2.56
CA PRO A 78 -26.58 10.12 -3.63
C PRO A 78 -25.70 9.88 -4.86
N ALA A 79 -25.85 8.71 -5.46
CA ALA A 79 -25.10 8.26 -6.62
C ALA A 79 -26.02 7.64 -7.68
N LYS A 80 -25.75 7.95 -8.95
CA LYS A 80 -26.47 7.41 -10.11
C LYS A 80 -25.99 6.01 -10.44
N ASN A 81 -24.68 5.86 -10.60
CA ASN A 81 -24.02 4.61 -10.94
C ASN A 81 -22.79 4.41 -10.06
N VAL A 82 -22.54 3.15 -9.71
CA VAL A 82 -21.35 2.75 -8.97
C VAL A 82 -20.62 1.68 -9.78
N ARG A 83 -19.33 1.91 -10.04
CA ARG A 83 -18.44 0.90 -10.63
C ARG A 83 -17.34 0.54 -9.65
N PHE A 84 -16.84 -0.68 -9.75
CA PHE A 84 -15.73 -1.12 -8.93
C PHE A 84 -14.41 -0.89 -9.65
N LEU A 85 -13.45 -0.27 -8.95
CA LEU A 85 -12.11 -0.05 -9.47
C LEU A 85 -11.11 -0.85 -8.65
N TRP A 86 -10.57 -1.89 -9.28
CA TRP A 86 -9.42 -2.60 -8.75
C TRP A 86 -8.13 -1.87 -9.14
N ARG A 87 -7.22 -1.73 -8.18
CA ARG A 87 -5.83 -1.31 -8.43
C ARG A 87 -4.89 -2.25 -7.69
N SER A 88 -3.77 -2.62 -8.31
CA SER A 88 -2.78 -3.54 -7.71
C SER A 88 -2.31 -3.06 -6.33
N ARG A 89 -1.95 -1.78 -6.21
CA ARG A 89 -1.57 -1.17 -4.91
C ARG A 89 -2.70 -1.16 -3.88
N ASP A 90 -3.92 -0.85 -4.29
CA ASP A 90 -5.05 -0.76 -3.36
C ASP A 90 -5.39 -2.17 -2.84
N ASN A 91 -5.35 -3.17 -3.71
CA ASN A 91 -5.49 -4.58 -3.35
C ASN A 91 -4.41 -5.04 -2.36
N ARG A 92 -3.14 -4.68 -2.61
CA ARG A 92 -2.04 -5.00 -1.67
C ARG A 92 -2.24 -4.41 -0.27
N LYS A 93 -2.95 -3.29 -0.17
CA LYS A 93 -3.25 -2.59 1.10
C LYS A 93 -4.67 -2.86 1.62
N GLY A 94 -5.39 -3.82 1.04
CA GLY A 94 -6.78 -4.17 1.39
C GLY A 94 -7.80 -3.04 1.20
N ARG A 95 -7.57 -2.15 0.24
CA ARG A 95 -8.42 -1.00 -0.08
C ARG A 95 -9.29 -1.29 -1.31
N HIS A 96 -10.57 -0.94 -1.21
CA HIS A 96 -11.57 -1.27 -2.23
C HIS A 96 -12.17 0.03 -2.78
N ALA A 97 -11.68 0.49 -3.94
CA ALA A 97 -12.08 1.77 -4.50
C ALA A 97 -13.39 1.68 -5.30
N LEU A 98 -14.32 2.58 -5.01
CA LEU A 98 -15.54 2.77 -5.79
C LEU A 98 -15.39 3.97 -6.73
N LEU A 99 -15.86 3.81 -7.96
CA LEU A 99 -16.08 4.90 -8.90
C LEU A 99 -17.55 5.28 -8.84
N VAL A 100 -17.80 6.47 -8.29
CA VAL A 100 -19.14 6.98 -8.05
C VAL A 100 -19.45 8.08 -9.07
N GLN A 101 -20.56 7.93 -9.79
CA GLN A 101 -21.08 8.99 -10.65
C GLN A 101 -22.20 9.73 -9.90
N ARG A 102 -21.96 11.02 -9.62
CA ARG A 102 -22.98 11.88 -9.00
C ARG A 102 -24.14 12.13 -9.96
N PRO A 103 -25.39 12.16 -9.49
CA PRO A 103 -26.55 12.49 -10.31
C PRO A 103 -26.49 13.97 -10.74
N ALA A 104 -26.93 14.27 -11.97
CA ALA A 104 -27.15 15.66 -12.40
C ALA A 104 -28.42 16.24 -11.70
N PRO A 105 -28.58 17.57 -11.62
CA PRO A 105 -29.78 18.18 -11.04
C PRO A 105 -31.04 17.66 -11.74
N GLY A 106 -31.94 17.01 -10.98
CA GLY A 106 -33.18 16.41 -11.50
C GLY A 106 -33.09 14.93 -11.92
N GLU A 107 -31.92 14.30 -11.84
CA GLU A 107 -31.78 12.85 -12.09
C GLU A 107 -31.99 12.03 -10.82
N GLU A 108 -32.66 10.87 -10.95
CA GLU A 108 -32.87 9.94 -9.86
C GLU A 108 -31.55 9.28 -9.40
N SER A 109 -31.39 9.14 -8.08
CA SER A 109 -30.26 8.44 -7.46
C SER A 109 -30.68 7.04 -7.00
N SER A 110 -30.11 6.00 -7.61
CA SER A 110 -30.37 4.62 -7.22
C SER A 110 -29.49 4.14 -6.05
N PHE A 111 -28.38 4.83 -5.80
CA PHE A 111 -27.39 4.43 -4.79
C PHE A 111 -27.13 5.52 -3.75
N LEU A 112 -26.81 5.09 -2.53
CA LEU A 112 -26.28 5.91 -1.45
C LEU A 112 -24.86 5.43 -1.13
N THR A 113 -23.87 6.28 -1.39
CA THR A 113 -22.44 5.99 -1.20
C THR A 113 -21.86 6.75 -0.01
N PRO A 114 -20.80 6.24 0.64
CA PRO A 114 -20.07 7.02 1.62
C PRO A 114 -19.48 8.30 1.02
N ARG A 115 -19.10 9.24 1.89
CA ARG A 115 -18.46 10.50 1.50
C ARG A 115 -17.16 10.23 0.73
N SER A 116 -16.82 11.14 -0.18
CA SER A 116 -15.51 11.09 -0.84
C SER A 116 -14.39 11.09 0.19
N THR A 117 -13.39 10.22 -0.01
CA THR A 117 -12.17 10.20 0.80
C THR A 117 -11.34 11.49 0.67
N SER A 118 -11.62 12.30 -0.36
CA SER A 118 -11.02 13.62 -0.55
C SER A 118 -11.75 14.74 0.19
N ASP A 119 -12.84 14.46 0.90
CA ASP A 119 -13.56 15.47 1.68
C ASP A 119 -12.70 15.92 2.87
N PRO A 120 -12.62 17.23 3.18
CA PRO A 120 -11.79 17.74 4.27
C PRO A 120 -12.08 17.09 5.62
N ARG A 121 -13.34 16.72 5.89
CA ARG A 121 -13.73 16.05 7.15
C ARG A 121 -13.18 14.63 7.19
N GLU A 122 -13.19 13.93 6.07
CA GLU A 122 -12.62 12.59 5.96
C GLU A 122 -11.10 12.61 6.07
N ILE A 123 -10.45 13.60 5.45
CA ILE A 123 -9.00 13.82 5.60
C ILE A 123 -8.66 14.05 7.07
N LEU A 124 -9.36 14.97 7.75
CA LEU A 124 -9.12 15.25 9.16
C LEU A 124 -9.40 14.04 10.05
N ARG A 125 -10.48 13.29 9.77
CA ARG A 125 -10.81 12.04 10.47
C ARG A 125 -9.67 11.03 10.33
N ASN A 126 -9.11 10.88 9.13
CA ASN A 126 -8.01 9.97 8.86
C ASN A 126 -6.71 10.42 9.56
N VAL A 127 -6.37 11.72 9.49
CA VAL A 127 -5.19 12.27 10.20
C VAL A 127 -5.31 12.05 11.70
N LYS A 128 -6.48 12.34 12.29
CA LYS A 128 -6.74 12.07 13.71
C LYS A 128 -6.55 10.59 14.03
N ARG A 129 -7.12 9.69 13.23
CA ARG A 129 -6.98 8.24 13.43
C ARG A 129 -5.52 7.78 13.34
N THR A 130 -4.74 8.33 12.40
CA THR A 130 -3.30 8.04 12.28
C THR A 130 -2.54 8.39 13.55
N LEU A 131 -2.91 9.47 14.24
CA LEU A 131 -2.27 9.92 15.48
C LEU A 131 -2.80 9.26 16.75
N THR A 132 -3.90 8.49 16.70
CA THR A 132 -4.53 7.93 17.91
C THR A 132 -4.65 6.40 17.92
N TYR A 133 -4.69 5.72 16.78
CA TYR A 133 -5.10 4.32 16.70
C TYR A 133 -3.95 3.30 16.55
N PHE A 134 -2.79 3.71 16.04
CA PHE A 134 -1.54 2.92 15.91
C PHE A 134 -1.73 1.39 15.71
N PRO A 135 -2.24 0.95 14.55
CA PRO A 135 -2.48 -0.47 14.27
C PRO A 135 -1.18 -1.23 13.96
N PHE A 136 -0.44 -1.62 15.00
CA PHE A 136 0.84 -2.33 14.88
C PHE A 136 0.71 -3.73 14.26
N TRP A 137 -0.48 -4.32 14.23
CA TRP A 137 -0.75 -5.60 13.56
C TRP A 137 -0.81 -5.47 12.02
N ASP A 138 -0.96 -4.26 11.50
CA ASP A 138 -1.08 -4.00 10.07
C ASP A 138 0.31 -3.78 9.43
N VAL A 139 0.71 -4.70 8.56
CA VAL A 139 1.98 -4.64 7.82
C VAL A 139 2.09 -3.38 6.98
N SER A 140 1.02 -2.95 6.30
CA SER A 140 1.02 -1.71 5.51
C SER A 140 1.23 -0.48 6.38
N TRP A 141 0.71 -0.51 7.61
CA TRP A 141 0.91 0.56 8.58
C TRP A 141 2.34 0.57 9.10
N LEU A 142 2.91 -0.60 9.46
CA LEU A 142 4.30 -0.70 9.90
C LEU A 142 5.28 -0.25 8.82
N VAL A 143 5.07 -0.64 7.56
CA VAL A 143 5.87 -0.15 6.43
C VAL A 143 5.85 1.38 6.40
N ALA A 144 4.66 1.98 6.43
CA ALA A 144 4.54 3.44 6.40
C ALA A 144 5.21 4.10 7.61
N PHE A 145 5.05 3.53 8.81
CA PHE A 145 5.64 4.02 10.05
C PHE A 145 7.18 3.98 10.00
N ILE A 146 7.75 2.84 9.62
CA ILE A 146 9.21 2.63 9.56
C ILE A 146 9.86 3.56 8.53
N PHE A 147 9.32 3.69 7.33
CA PHE A 147 9.88 4.60 6.32
C PHE A 147 9.75 6.07 6.72
N THR A 148 8.66 6.45 7.41
CA THR A 148 8.49 7.82 7.90
C THR A 148 9.53 8.17 8.96
N TRP A 149 9.69 7.31 9.97
CA TRP A 149 10.69 7.51 11.02
C TRP A 149 12.12 7.39 10.49
N GLY A 150 12.37 6.49 9.54
CA GLY A 150 13.64 6.42 8.83
C GLY A 150 13.98 7.74 8.13
N SER A 151 13.01 8.36 7.47
CA SER A 151 13.19 9.67 6.83
C SER A 151 13.52 10.77 7.84
N VAL A 152 12.87 10.77 9.02
CA VAL A 152 13.19 11.70 10.11
C VAL A 152 14.63 11.52 10.60
N VAL A 153 15.08 10.27 10.78
CA VAL A 153 16.46 9.97 11.17
C VAL A 153 17.45 10.46 10.11
N TRP A 154 17.14 10.33 8.83
CA TRP A 154 17.98 10.84 7.73
C TRP A 154 18.04 12.36 7.68
N VAL A 155 16.95 13.07 7.97
CA VAL A 155 16.97 14.52 8.11
C VAL A 155 17.89 14.94 9.27
N ILE A 156 17.80 14.24 10.41
CA ILE A 156 18.70 14.47 11.55
C ILE A 156 20.16 14.18 11.16
N ASN A 157 20.40 13.10 10.42
CA ASN A 157 21.72 12.77 9.89
C ASN A 157 22.28 13.87 8.97
N GLY A 158 21.42 14.42 8.09
CA GLY A 158 21.76 15.56 7.24
C GLY A 158 22.20 16.79 8.04
N PHE A 159 21.53 17.08 9.18
CA PHE A 159 21.98 18.14 10.08
C PHE A 159 23.37 17.87 10.63
N PHE A 160 23.65 16.66 11.11
CA PHE A 160 25.00 16.30 11.59
C PHE A 160 26.08 16.36 10.50
N ALA A 161 25.72 16.14 9.23
CA ALA A 161 26.66 16.14 8.11
C ALA A 161 26.91 17.54 7.50
N TRP A 162 25.92 18.42 7.53
CA TRP A 162 25.96 19.71 6.83
C TRP A 162 26.06 20.92 7.77
N LEU A 163 25.41 20.89 8.94
CA LEU A 163 25.41 22.03 9.87
C LEU A 163 26.83 22.45 10.30
N PRO A 164 27.78 21.51 10.56
CA PRO A 164 29.17 21.89 10.84
C PRO A 164 29.87 22.61 9.69
N LEU A 165 29.44 22.40 8.43
CA LEU A 165 30.01 23.06 7.25
C LEU A 165 29.54 24.50 7.10
N GLU A 166 28.28 24.78 7.42
CA GLU A 166 27.68 26.12 7.30
C GLU A 166 27.92 26.98 8.54
N ALA A 167 27.82 26.39 9.73
CA ALA A 167 28.01 27.06 11.00
C ALA A 167 29.03 26.33 11.89
N PRO A 168 30.33 26.48 11.65
CA PRO A 168 31.37 25.81 12.44
C PRO A 168 31.32 26.13 13.94
N SER A 169 30.72 27.26 14.33
CA SER A 169 30.54 27.64 15.73
C SER A 169 29.56 26.76 16.50
N THR A 170 28.74 25.94 15.82
CA THR A 170 27.79 25.02 16.46
C THR A 170 28.32 23.59 16.57
N GLU A 171 29.53 23.31 16.06
CA GLU A 171 30.10 21.96 16.03
C GLU A 171 30.45 21.46 17.45
N PHE A 172 29.92 20.29 17.80
CA PHE A 172 30.32 19.57 19.00
C PHE A 172 31.45 18.57 18.71
N HIS A 173 32.26 18.27 19.73
CA HIS A 173 33.38 17.34 19.58
C HIS A 173 32.90 15.96 19.11
N ASN A 174 33.40 15.51 17.95
CA ASN A 174 33.04 14.26 17.27
C ASN A 174 31.58 14.15 16.82
N GLU A 175 30.91 15.27 16.56
CA GLU A 175 29.52 15.32 16.09
C GLU A 175 29.31 14.53 14.78
N ILE A 176 30.17 14.73 13.79
CA ILE A 176 30.06 14.05 12.48
C ILE A 176 30.32 12.54 12.65
N LEU A 177 31.30 12.16 13.48
CA LEU A 177 31.72 10.77 13.64
C LEU A 177 30.68 9.93 14.40
N TYR A 178 30.22 10.41 15.57
CA TYR A 178 29.24 9.67 16.37
C TYR A 178 27.81 9.99 15.93
N GLY A 179 27.45 11.27 15.82
CA GLY A 179 26.11 11.70 15.45
C GLY A 179 25.76 11.25 14.02
N GLY A 180 26.63 11.56 13.05
CA GLY A 180 26.47 11.11 11.67
C GLY A 180 26.54 9.59 11.53
N GLY A 181 27.57 8.95 12.09
CA GLY A 181 27.76 7.50 11.97
C GLY A 181 26.62 6.66 12.58
N ILE A 182 26.19 6.99 13.80
CA ILE A 182 25.13 6.25 14.51
C ILE A 182 23.77 6.46 13.85
N THR A 183 23.43 7.69 13.47
CA THR A 183 22.15 7.96 12.80
C THR A 183 22.08 7.32 11.41
N ALA A 184 23.19 7.30 10.67
CA ALA A 184 23.27 6.58 9.39
C ALA A 184 23.06 5.07 9.57
N PHE A 185 23.68 4.47 10.59
CA PHE A 185 23.47 3.05 10.91
C PHE A 185 22.01 2.75 11.25
N ILE A 186 21.39 3.55 12.14
CA ILE A 186 19.99 3.40 12.53
C ILE A 186 19.08 3.54 11.31
N GLY A 187 19.29 4.58 10.49
CA GLY A 187 18.50 4.83 9.28
C GLY A 187 18.60 3.68 8.27
N ALA A 188 19.81 3.22 7.98
CA ALA A 188 20.07 2.17 6.99
C ALA A 188 19.57 0.78 7.46
N ILE A 189 19.97 0.36 8.66
CA ILE A 189 19.75 -1.02 9.12
C ILE A 189 18.42 -1.17 9.83
N ILE A 190 18.12 -0.31 10.80
CA ILE A 190 16.91 -0.48 11.61
C ILE A 190 15.68 -0.10 10.78
N PHE A 191 15.74 1.02 10.06
CA PHE A 191 14.58 1.50 9.31
C PHE A 191 14.52 0.98 7.87
N PHE A 192 15.54 1.20 7.05
CA PHE A 192 15.43 0.87 5.62
C PHE A 192 15.45 -0.64 5.34
N GLU A 193 16.34 -1.42 5.96
CA GLU A 193 16.36 -2.88 5.77
C GLU A 193 15.06 -3.53 6.28
N THR A 194 14.68 -3.26 7.53
CA THR A 194 13.45 -3.80 8.12
C THR A 194 12.21 -3.39 7.32
N GLY A 195 12.12 -2.11 6.92
CA GLY A 195 11.02 -1.62 6.09
C GLY A 195 10.94 -2.31 4.73
N SER A 196 12.09 -2.62 4.13
CA SER A 196 12.18 -3.30 2.84
C SER A 196 11.78 -4.78 2.93
N ILE A 197 12.13 -5.46 4.02
CA ILE A 197 11.67 -6.83 4.30
C ILE A 197 10.15 -6.85 4.44
N LEU A 198 9.58 -5.89 5.20
CA LEU A 198 8.13 -5.79 5.35
C LEU A 198 7.41 -5.46 4.03
N LEU A 199 8.03 -4.68 3.13
CA LEU A 199 7.48 -4.43 1.79
C LEU A 199 7.37 -5.70 0.95
N ILE A 200 8.39 -6.57 1.00
CA ILE A 200 8.33 -7.88 0.33
C ILE A 200 7.24 -8.74 0.94
N ILE A 201 7.15 -8.79 2.26
CA ILE A 201 6.11 -9.54 2.97
C ILE A 201 4.71 -9.01 2.58
N GLU A 202 4.50 -7.70 2.51
CA GLU A 202 3.26 -7.06 2.04
C GLU A 202 2.94 -7.50 0.60
N ALA A 203 3.94 -7.56 -0.28
CA ALA A 203 3.77 -7.91 -1.69
C ALA A 203 3.51 -9.42 -1.93
N VAL A 204 4.01 -10.29 -1.05
CA VAL A 204 3.82 -11.75 -1.13
C VAL A 204 2.49 -12.18 -0.52
N ASN A 205 1.99 -11.46 0.48
CA ASN A 205 0.74 -11.77 1.18
C ASN A 205 -0.49 -11.08 0.56
N VAL A 206 -0.43 -10.76 -0.73
CA VAL A 206 -1.57 -10.23 -1.47
C VAL A 206 -2.60 -11.34 -1.66
N ASP A 207 -3.80 -11.16 -1.11
CA ASP A 207 -4.90 -12.08 -1.37
C ASP A 207 -5.29 -12.04 -2.87
N HIS A 208 -5.30 -13.22 -3.48
CA HIS A 208 -5.61 -13.40 -4.90
C HIS A 208 -7.12 -13.45 -5.16
N ALA A 209 -7.93 -13.78 -4.14
CA ALA A 209 -9.36 -13.62 -4.21
C ALA A 209 -9.66 -12.15 -3.91
N GLY A 210 -9.77 -11.34 -4.97
CA GLY A 210 -10.14 -9.93 -4.83
C GLY A 210 -11.34 -9.83 -3.89
N CYS A 211 -11.14 -9.23 -2.73
CA CYS A 211 -12.24 -8.97 -1.84
C CYS A 211 -13.07 -7.85 -2.47
N PHE A 212 -14.39 -8.00 -2.50
CA PHE A 212 -15.27 -6.93 -2.97
C PHE A 212 -15.29 -5.75 -1.98
N GLY A 213 -15.13 -6.01 -0.68
CA GLY A 213 -14.94 -4.99 0.37
C GLY A 213 -16.17 -4.14 0.69
N TRP A 214 -17.28 -4.37 0.00
CA TRP A 214 -18.52 -3.62 0.10
C TRP A 214 -19.71 -4.56 0.32
N ALA A 215 -20.64 -4.16 1.17
CA ALA A 215 -21.96 -4.76 1.35
C ALA A 215 -23.00 -3.82 0.75
N VAL A 216 -23.98 -4.39 0.04
CA VAL A 216 -25.10 -3.64 -0.53
C VAL A 216 -26.35 -3.89 0.30
N GLU A 217 -26.86 -2.86 0.97
CA GLU A 217 -28.13 -2.90 1.70
C GLU A 217 -29.24 -2.29 0.84
N GLN A 218 -30.39 -2.96 0.73
CA GLN A 218 -31.57 -2.40 0.08
C GLN A 218 -32.39 -1.60 1.11
N LEU A 219 -32.64 -0.33 0.81
CA LEU A 219 -33.55 0.52 1.56
C LEU A 219 -34.87 0.60 0.79
N MET A 220 -35.94 0.16 1.44
CA MET A 220 -37.31 0.37 0.96
C MET A 220 -37.80 1.73 1.48
N ASP A 221 -38.29 2.60 0.59
CA ASP A 221 -38.96 3.84 1.02
C ASP A 221 -40.34 3.46 1.57
N GLU A 222 -40.55 3.58 2.90
CA GLU A 222 -41.83 3.30 3.57
C GLU A 222 -42.85 4.45 3.48
N GLN A 223 -42.58 5.52 2.73
CA GLN A 223 -43.49 6.66 2.63
C GLN A 223 -44.30 6.66 1.32
N GLY A 224 -45.53 6.17 1.44
CA GLY A 224 -46.63 6.46 0.53
C GLY A 224 -46.90 5.38 -0.50
N GLY A 225 -48.09 4.79 -0.43
CA GLY A 225 -48.54 3.73 -1.35
C GLY A 225 -48.39 4.12 -2.82
N GLY A 226 -47.76 3.22 -3.58
CA GLY A 226 -47.67 3.27 -5.05
C GLY A 226 -46.26 3.46 -5.59
N GLY A 227 -45.53 2.36 -5.80
CA GLY A 227 -44.42 2.31 -6.77
C GLY A 227 -43.08 2.96 -6.38
N GLY A 228 -42.75 3.06 -5.09
CA GLY A 228 -41.43 3.53 -4.66
C GLY A 228 -40.29 2.65 -5.17
N LYS A 229 -39.34 3.24 -5.91
CA LYS A 229 -38.14 2.54 -6.41
C LYS A 229 -37.18 2.24 -5.26
N ALA A 230 -36.65 1.03 -5.19
CA ALA A 230 -35.67 0.63 -4.18
C ALA A 230 -34.38 1.48 -4.28
N LYS A 231 -33.90 2.01 -3.16
CA LYS A 231 -32.59 2.68 -3.04
C LYS A 231 -31.59 1.70 -2.44
N TYR A 232 -30.35 1.69 -2.92
CA TYR A 232 -29.32 0.78 -2.41
C TYR A 232 -28.23 1.56 -1.66
N ARG A 233 -27.95 1.20 -0.41
CA ARG A 233 -26.86 1.77 0.39
C ARG A 233 -25.63 0.88 0.33
N LEU A 234 -24.48 1.46 0.02
CA LEU A 234 -23.21 0.77 0.04
C LEU A 234 -22.49 1.04 1.36
N LYS A 235 -22.21 -0.04 2.11
CA LYS A 235 -21.40 0.02 3.35
C LYS A 235 -20.12 -0.80 3.19
N PRO A 236 -19.02 -0.40 3.84
CA PRO A 236 -17.80 -1.21 3.85
C PRO A 236 -18.06 -2.55 4.57
N SER A 237 -17.81 -3.67 3.90
CA SER A 237 -17.97 -5.01 4.47
C SER A 237 -16.68 -5.44 5.16
N LYS A 238 -16.71 -5.50 6.50
CA LYS A 238 -15.57 -5.98 7.30
C LYS A 238 -15.49 -7.51 7.33
N SER A 239 -16.62 -8.19 7.42
CA SER A 239 -16.70 -9.66 7.51
C SER A 239 -16.30 -10.37 6.22
N HIS A 240 -16.51 -9.75 5.06
CA HIS A 240 -16.17 -10.36 3.76
C HIS A 240 -14.75 -10.00 3.31
N CYS A 241 -14.02 -9.20 4.09
CA CYS A 241 -12.65 -8.80 3.77
C CYS A 241 -11.63 -9.80 4.31
N ARG A 242 -11.03 -10.54 3.37
CA ARG A 242 -10.05 -11.59 3.66
C ARG A 242 -8.62 -11.10 3.74
N HIS A 243 -8.37 -9.80 3.53
CA HIS A 243 -7.03 -9.22 3.70
C HIS A 243 -6.57 -9.22 5.16
N HIS A 244 -5.26 -9.42 5.35
CA HIS A 244 -4.63 -9.48 6.67
C HIS A 244 -4.87 -8.23 7.54
N HIS A 245 -5.05 -7.04 6.94
CA HIS A 245 -5.29 -5.77 7.66
C HIS A 245 -6.48 -5.79 8.63
N GLN A 246 -7.45 -6.69 8.43
CA GLN A 246 -8.62 -6.84 9.30
C GLN A 246 -8.31 -7.64 10.58
N ASN A 247 -7.25 -8.44 10.58
CA ASN A 247 -6.89 -9.28 11.72
C ASN A 247 -6.19 -8.44 12.80
N ARG A 248 -6.94 -8.05 13.84
CA ARG A 248 -6.42 -7.26 14.96
C ARG A 248 -5.68 -8.08 16.01
N HIS A 249 -5.81 -9.41 15.97
CA HIS A 249 -5.35 -10.28 17.05
C HIS A 249 -4.01 -10.95 16.73
N ASN A 250 -3.68 -11.16 15.46
CA ASN A 250 -2.40 -11.75 15.06
C ASN A 250 -1.68 -10.90 14.01
N PHE A 251 -0.36 -10.80 14.16
CA PHE A 251 0.54 -10.17 13.18
C PHE A 251 0.73 -11.02 11.91
N VAL A 252 0.46 -12.32 12.03
CA VAL A 252 0.68 -13.35 11.01
C VAL A 252 -0.44 -14.38 11.15
N GLY A 253 -1.16 -14.68 10.07
CA GLY A 253 -2.12 -15.78 10.03
C GLY A 253 -3.51 -15.40 9.51
N LYS A 254 -4.46 -16.34 9.68
CA LYS A 254 -5.79 -16.35 9.04
C LYS A 254 -6.54 -15.03 9.20
N SER A 255 -7.24 -14.60 8.16
CA SER A 255 -8.20 -13.49 8.26
C SER A 255 -9.40 -13.88 9.15
N ALA A 256 -10.02 -12.91 9.80
CA ALA A 256 -11.10 -13.13 10.78
C ALA A 256 -12.29 -13.95 10.21
N ALA A 257 -12.53 -13.88 8.89
CA ALA A 257 -13.57 -14.65 8.20
C ALA A 257 -13.34 -16.19 8.28
N ALA A 258 -12.09 -16.65 8.41
CA ALA A 258 -11.78 -18.07 8.57
C ALA A 258 -11.99 -18.58 10.01
N ILE A 259 -12.18 -17.68 10.97
CA ILE A 259 -12.46 -18.05 12.38
C ILE A 259 -13.96 -18.30 12.57
N GLU A 260 -14.84 -17.52 11.92
CA GLU A 260 -16.29 -17.74 11.94
C GLU A 260 -16.73 -19.06 11.29
N GLN A 261 -15.96 -19.59 10.31
CA GLN A 261 -16.24 -20.91 9.72
C GLN A 261 -15.98 -22.08 10.68
N HIS A 262 -15.22 -21.89 11.77
CA HIS A 262 -15.01 -22.93 12.78
C HIS A 262 -16.14 -23.02 13.81
N THR A 263 -17.07 -22.06 13.84
CA THR A 263 -18.30 -22.13 14.65
C THR A 263 -19.46 -22.75 13.84
N GLY A 264 -19.33 -24.04 13.54
CA GLY A 264 -20.43 -25.01 13.65
C GLY A 264 -21.64 -24.98 12.70
N LEU A 265 -21.68 -24.19 11.62
CA LEU A 265 -22.76 -24.27 10.62
C LEU A 265 -22.21 -24.21 9.19
N ALA A 266 -21.43 -25.21 8.79
CA ALA A 266 -20.95 -25.36 7.43
C ALA A 266 -21.67 -26.53 6.74
N GLN A 267 -22.71 -26.17 5.99
CA GLN A 267 -23.29 -26.99 4.93
C GLN A 267 -22.18 -27.35 3.92
N GLU A 268 -22.13 -28.62 3.53
CA GLU A 268 -21.12 -29.24 2.67
C GLU A 268 -20.77 -28.38 1.45
N LYS A 269 -19.63 -27.69 1.51
CA LYS A 269 -18.96 -27.15 0.33
C LYS A 269 -17.91 -28.14 -0.13
N SER A 270 -18.03 -28.52 -1.41
CA SER A 270 -17.19 -29.45 -2.12
C SER A 270 -15.69 -29.15 -1.95
N GLU A 271 -14.91 -30.22 -1.81
CA GLU A 271 -13.45 -30.25 -1.58
C GLU A 271 -12.59 -29.46 -2.59
N GLN A 272 -13.18 -28.95 -3.67
CA GLN A 272 -12.50 -28.12 -4.67
C GLN A 272 -12.39 -26.63 -4.28
N GLU A 273 -13.28 -26.09 -3.43
CA GLU A 273 -13.20 -24.68 -2.98
C GLU A 273 -12.19 -24.46 -1.84
N GLN A 274 -11.81 -25.50 -1.10
CA GLN A 274 -10.86 -25.38 0.03
C GLN A 274 -9.40 -25.08 -0.40
N LYS A 275 -9.07 -25.18 -1.68
CA LYS A 275 -7.67 -25.10 -2.15
C LYS A 275 -7.12 -23.67 -2.29
N GLN A 276 -7.92 -22.63 -2.03
CA GLN A 276 -7.56 -21.22 -2.31
C GLN A 276 -7.47 -20.29 -1.10
N ASP A 277 -7.70 -20.75 0.13
CA ASP A 277 -7.37 -19.97 1.32
C ASP A 277 -5.87 -20.06 1.59
N ARG A 278 -5.06 -19.36 0.79
CA ARG A 278 -3.61 -19.29 1.00
C ARG A 278 -3.33 -18.65 2.36
N GLN A 279 -2.84 -19.48 3.28
CA GLN A 279 -2.27 -19.08 4.55
C GLN A 279 -1.11 -18.11 4.32
N TRP A 280 -0.82 -17.28 5.33
CA TRP A 280 0.31 -16.36 5.33
C TRP A 280 1.59 -17.02 4.81
N GLN A 281 2.21 -16.38 3.82
CA GLN A 281 3.40 -16.87 3.13
C GLN A 281 4.60 -15.99 3.48
N TRP A 282 5.60 -16.60 4.11
CA TRP A 282 6.89 -15.94 4.37
C TRP A 282 7.80 -15.93 3.14
N PHE A 283 7.77 -17.01 2.36
CA PHE A 283 8.58 -17.16 1.15
C PHE A 283 7.72 -17.62 -0.01
N PRO A 284 7.75 -16.93 -1.17
CA PRO A 284 7.03 -17.37 -2.35
C PRO A 284 7.67 -18.63 -2.94
N SER A 285 6.85 -19.51 -3.52
CA SER A 285 7.39 -20.65 -4.27
C SER A 285 8.13 -20.18 -5.52
N TRP A 286 9.18 -20.88 -5.94
CA TRP A 286 9.95 -20.54 -7.15
C TRP A 286 9.08 -20.45 -8.42
N HIS A 287 8.03 -21.28 -8.49
CA HIS A 287 7.07 -21.23 -9.59
C HIS A 287 6.22 -19.96 -9.57
N ASP A 288 5.71 -19.57 -8.39
CA ASP A 288 4.95 -18.34 -8.24
C ASP A 288 5.83 -17.10 -8.47
N LEU A 289 7.09 -17.15 -8.04
CA LEU A 289 8.06 -16.08 -8.28
C LEU A 289 8.25 -15.84 -9.77
N ARG A 290 8.57 -16.89 -10.53
CA ARG A 290 8.87 -16.77 -11.97
C ARG A 290 7.64 -16.42 -12.80
N THR A 291 6.46 -16.89 -12.43
CA THR A 291 5.27 -16.77 -13.28
C THR A 291 4.38 -15.58 -12.90
N HIS A 292 4.27 -15.26 -11.62
CA HIS A 292 3.38 -14.24 -11.10
C HIS A 292 4.14 -12.98 -10.66
N TYR A 293 5.04 -13.12 -9.68
CA TYR A 293 5.66 -11.97 -9.02
C TYR A 293 6.60 -11.16 -9.93
N LEU A 294 7.27 -11.80 -10.90
CA LEU A 294 8.06 -11.09 -11.92
C LEU A 294 7.25 -10.17 -12.84
N HIS A 295 5.92 -10.32 -12.86
CA HIS A 295 5.03 -9.49 -13.67
C HIS A 295 4.27 -8.43 -12.86
N GLU A 296 4.39 -8.45 -11.53
CA GLU A 296 3.75 -7.51 -10.61
C GLU A 296 4.71 -6.37 -10.24
N LEU A 297 4.35 -5.14 -10.63
CA LEU A 297 5.18 -3.96 -10.37
C LEU A 297 5.44 -3.72 -8.88
N GLY A 298 4.44 -3.98 -8.02
CA GLY A 298 4.58 -3.79 -6.58
C GLY A 298 5.62 -4.73 -5.95
N PHE A 299 5.74 -5.97 -6.44
CA PHE A 299 6.76 -6.92 -5.98
C PHE A 299 8.14 -6.53 -6.49
N LEU A 300 8.28 -6.19 -7.78
CA LEU A 300 9.55 -5.76 -8.36
C LEU A 300 10.08 -4.49 -7.69
N ALA A 301 9.19 -3.54 -7.37
CA ALA A 301 9.54 -2.34 -6.62
C ALA A 301 10.08 -2.70 -5.22
N GLY A 302 9.39 -3.57 -4.49
CA GLY A 302 9.85 -4.05 -3.19
C GLY A 302 11.17 -4.83 -3.26
N ALA A 303 11.40 -5.61 -4.33
CA ALA A 303 12.65 -6.35 -4.53
C ALA A 303 13.83 -5.43 -4.85
N ALA A 304 13.62 -4.42 -5.69
CA ALA A 304 14.61 -3.38 -5.95
C ALA A 304 14.91 -2.57 -4.68
N GLN A 305 13.88 -2.29 -3.86
CA GLN A 305 14.03 -1.62 -2.57
C GLN A 305 14.87 -2.44 -1.61
N LEU A 306 14.57 -3.74 -1.45
CA LEU A 306 15.33 -4.63 -0.56
C LEU A 306 16.77 -4.79 -1.02
N PHE A 307 17.00 -5.02 -2.30
CA PHE A 307 18.36 -5.06 -2.85
C PHE A 307 19.11 -3.75 -2.57
N GLY A 308 18.46 -2.61 -2.83
CA GLY A 308 19.02 -1.30 -2.54
C GLY A 308 19.35 -1.12 -1.06
N ALA A 309 18.45 -1.52 -0.16
CA ALA A 309 18.61 -1.41 1.28
C ALA A 309 19.72 -2.30 1.81
N THR A 310 19.83 -3.53 1.33
CA THR A 310 20.87 -4.46 1.78
C THR A 310 22.25 -3.95 1.37
N VAL A 311 22.41 -3.46 0.13
CA VAL A 311 23.69 -2.90 -0.34
C VAL A 311 24.00 -1.58 0.36
N PHE A 312 23.02 -0.68 0.49
CA PHE A 312 23.16 0.57 1.24
C PHE A 312 23.48 0.30 2.72
N GLY A 313 22.96 -0.79 3.28
CA GLY A 313 23.19 -1.23 4.65
C GLY A 313 24.67 -1.48 4.94
N VAL A 314 25.44 -1.95 3.96
CA VAL A 314 26.91 -2.09 4.08
C VAL A 314 27.55 -0.75 4.43
N SER A 315 27.10 0.33 3.79
CA SER A 315 27.54 1.69 4.11
C SER A 315 27.07 2.16 5.48
N GLY A 316 25.86 1.77 5.90
CA GLY A 316 25.35 2.03 7.24
C GLY A 316 26.18 1.37 8.35
N PHE A 317 26.64 0.14 8.14
CA PHE A 317 27.55 -0.55 9.05
C PHE A 317 28.93 0.10 9.08
N THR A 318 29.48 0.46 7.92
CA THR A 318 30.81 1.05 7.82
C THR A 318 30.86 2.50 8.29
N ALA A 319 29.70 3.17 8.37
CA ALA A 319 29.55 4.50 8.96
C ALA A 319 29.83 4.53 10.47
N LEU A 320 29.77 3.39 11.17
CA LEU A 320 29.89 3.36 12.62
C LEU A 320 31.29 3.82 13.09
N PRO A 321 31.33 4.56 14.23
CA PRO A 321 32.59 4.95 14.85
C PRO A 321 33.40 3.69 15.23
N GLY A 322 34.70 3.70 14.93
CA GLY A 322 35.60 2.55 15.11
C GLY A 322 35.74 1.62 13.90
N ILE A 323 34.78 1.63 12.94
CA ILE A 323 34.96 1.00 11.63
C ILE A 323 35.43 2.04 10.64
N ASN A 324 34.71 3.16 10.52
CA ASN A 324 35.05 4.23 9.58
C ASN A 324 36.47 4.78 9.82
N ASP A 325 36.84 4.96 11.09
CA ASP A 325 38.15 5.48 11.52
C ASP A 325 39.33 4.58 11.13
N ARG A 326 39.05 3.31 10.81
CA ARG A 326 40.05 2.30 10.44
C ARG A 326 40.07 2.01 8.94
N LEU A 327 39.22 2.66 8.14
CA LEU A 327 39.19 2.51 6.68
C LEU A 327 40.30 3.34 6.02
N SER A 328 41.55 2.98 6.29
CA SER A 328 42.73 3.44 5.56
C SER A 328 43.28 2.26 4.76
N PRO A 329 43.43 2.33 3.42
CA PRO A 329 43.46 3.50 2.50
C PRO A 329 42.10 3.94 1.91
N GLN A 330 42.08 5.08 1.19
CA GLN A 330 40.90 5.66 0.51
C GLN A 330 40.14 4.68 -0.39
N SER A 331 40.82 3.70 -1.00
CA SER A 331 40.16 2.64 -1.79
C SER A 331 39.25 1.75 -0.93
N ALA A 332 39.62 1.49 0.32
CA ALA A 332 38.79 0.77 1.28
C ALA A 332 37.57 1.60 1.69
N LEU A 333 37.72 2.90 1.92
CA LEU A 333 36.62 3.82 2.21
C LEU A 333 35.65 3.94 1.02
N ASN A 334 36.17 4.12 -0.20
CA ASN A 334 35.37 4.17 -1.41
C ASN A 334 34.62 2.84 -1.64
N GLY A 335 35.29 1.70 -1.45
CA GLY A 335 34.69 0.38 -1.62
C GLY A 335 33.65 0.01 -0.58
N ALA A 336 33.89 0.33 0.69
CA ALA A 336 33.08 -0.12 1.81
C ALA A 336 31.96 0.87 2.20
N TYR A 337 32.16 2.17 1.96
CA TYR A 337 31.24 3.22 2.36
C TYR A 337 30.56 3.90 1.17
N TRP A 338 31.30 4.40 0.17
CA TRP A 338 30.70 5.23 -0.89
C TRP A 338 30.02 4.44 -2.01
N ILE A 339 30.69 3.43 -2.57
CA ILE A 339 30.16 2.62 -3.67
C ILE A 339 28.84 1.94 -3.28
N PRO A 340 28.70 1.33 -2.09
CA PRO A 340 27.43 0.71 -1.72
C PRO A 340 26.30 1.73 -1.53
N GLN A 341 26.59 2.99 -1.17
CA GLN A 341 25.56 4.05 -1.16
C GLN A 341 25.06 4.37 -2.56
N VAL A 342 25.95 4.48 -3.55
CA VAL A 342 25.58 4.76 -4.94
C VAL A 342 24.73 3.62 -5.52
N ILE A 343 25.15 2.37 -5.32
CA ILE A 343 24.42 1.18 -5.78
C ILE A 343 23.08 1.07 -5.05
N GLY A 344 23.08 1.27 -3.74
CA GLY A 344 21.88 1.23 -2.91
C GLY A 344 20.86 2.31 -3.31
N GLY A 345 21.30 3.55 -3.45
CA GLY A 345 20.50 4.67 -3.94
C GLY A 345 19.95 4.44 -5.35
N SER A 346 20.74 3.83 -6.23
CA SER A 346 20.26 3.42 -7.57
C SER A 346 19.12 2.39 -7.48
N GLY A 347 19.22 1.44 -6.55
CA GLY A 347 18.13 0.50 -6.23
C GLY A 347 16.86 1.22 -5.75
N PHE A 348 17.01 2.22 -4.87
CA PHE A 348 15.90 3.06 -4.40
C PHE A 348 15.25 3.90 -5.51
N ILE A 349 16.04 4.40 -6.48
CA ILE A 349 15.55 5.10 -7.67
C ILE A 349 14.67 4.16 -8.51
N VAL A 350 15.15 2.94 -8.77
CA VAL A 350 14.40 1.93 -9.52
C VAL A 350 13.09 1.57 -8.79
N SER A 351 13.17 1.28 -7.50
CA SER A 351 12.01 1.00 -6.64
C SER A 351 10.97 2.12 -6.71
N SER A 352 11.39 3.36 -6.49
CA SER A 352 10.51 4.54 -6.48
C SER A 352 9.84 4.76 -7.84
N THR A 353 10.60 4.59 -8.92
CA THR A 353 10.07 4.68 -10.29
C THR A 353 9.01 3.59 -10.55
N LEU A 354 9.26 2.35 -10.12
CA LEU A 354 8.30 1.26 -10.28
C LEU A 354 7.02 1.50 -9.47
N TYR A 355 7.12 2.01 -8.24
CA TYR A 355 5.93 2.41 -7.46
C TYR A 355 5.18 3.60 -8.06
N MET A 356 5.87 4.56 -8.68
CA MET A 356 5.22 5.62 -9.44
C MET A 356 4.42 5.04 -10.61
N LEU A 357 5.05 4.17 -11.41
CA LEU A 357 4.40 3.50 -12.55
C LEU A 357 3.19 2.67 -12.12
N GLU A 358 3.28 1.96 -10.99
CA GLU A 358 2.17 1.18 -10.42
C GLU A 358 0.91 2.04 -10.20
N THR A 359 1.09 3.28 -9.73
CA THR A 359 -0.03 4.18 -9.42
C THR A 359 -0.57 4.92 -10.64
N GLN A 360 0.19 5.02 -11.73
CA GLN A 360 -0.20 5.75 -12.94
C GLN A 360 -1.07 4.88 -13.87
N SER A 361 -1.92 5.52 -14.68
CA SER A 361 -2.67 4.79 -15.73
C SER A 361 -1.83 4.56 -16.98
N LYS A 362 -0.91 5.49 -17.27
CA LYS A 362 0.00 5.43 -18.41
C LYS A 362 1.37 5.87 -17.93
N TRP A 363 2.43 5.26 -18.45
CA TRP A 363 3.82 5.58 -18.08
C TRP A 363 4.17 7.07 -18.21
N TYR A 364 3.57 7.78 -19.17
CA TYR A 364 3.82 9.21 -19.41
C TYR A 364 2.85 10.15 -18.68
N LYS A 365 1.79 9.64 -18.04
CA LYS A 365 0.74 10.48 -17.43
C LYS A 365 0.84 10.42 -15.91
N PRO A 366 1.41 11.44 -15.25
CA PRO A 366 1.54 11.45 -13.80
C PRO A 366 0.18 11.47 -13.10
N ALA A 367 0.11 10.80 -11.96
CA ALA A 367 -1.11 10.65 -11.18
C ALA A 367 -1.13 11.59 -9.96
N LEU A 368 -1.05 12.90 -10.21
CA LEU A 368 -0.89 13.95 -9.19
C LEU A 368 -2.03 13.99 -8.15
N LYS A 369 -3.19 13.39 -8.44
CA LYS A 369 -4.33 13.32 -7.51
C LYS A 369 -4.29 12.11 -6.57
N ILE A 370 -3.30 11.23 -6.72
CA ILE A 370 -3.20 9.98 -5.95
C ILE A 370 -2.07 10.15 -4.93
N LEU A 371 -2.39 10.08 -3.64
CA LEU A 371 -1.41 10.16 -2.55
C LEU A 371 -0.26 9.15 -2.73
N GLY A 372 -0.61 7.95 -3.21
CA GLY A 372 0.38 6.93 -3.47
C GLY A 372 1.47 7.32 -4.48
N TRP A 373 1.14 8.13 -5.47
CA TRP A 373 2.10 8.64 -6.45
C TRP A 373 3.08 9.62 -5.79
N HIS A 374 2.57 10.51 -4.94
CA HIS A 374 3.40 11.47 -4.19
C HIS A 374 4.39 10.78 -3.27
N ILE A 375 3.99 9.73 -2.56
CA ILE A 375 4.90 8.95 -1.70
C ILE A 375 6.08 8.42 -2.52
N ALA A 376 5.81 7.84 -3.70
CA ALA A 376 6.87 7.31 -4.54
C ALA A 376 7.72 8.42 -5.19
N PHE A 377 7.13 9.57 -5.50
CA PHE A 377 7.84 10.72 -6.05
C PHE A 377 8.80 11.37 -5.04
N TRP A 378 8.39 11.58 -3.80
CA TRP A 378 9.27 12.13 -2.77
C TRP A 378 10.37 11.14 -2.38
N ASN A 379 10.06 9.84 -2.34
CA ASN A 379 11.07 8.80 -2.16
C ASN A 379 12.08 8.78 -3.33
N LEU A 380 11.65 9.09 -4.56
CA LEU A 380 12.57 9.22 -5.70
C LEU A 380 13.54 10.39 -5.52
N ILE A 381 13.07 11.53 -5.01
CA ILE A 381 13.93 12.69 -4.73
C ILE A 381 14.99 12.32 -3.69
N GLY A 382 14.59 11.72 -2.57
CA GLY A 382 15.56 11.28 -1.55
C GLY A 382 16.50 10.18 -2.04
N ALA A 383 16.02 9.27 -2.89
CA ALA A 383 16.87 8.26 -3.52
C ALA A 383 17.95 8.88 -4.42
N ILE A 384 17.61 9.93 -5.17
CA ILE A 384 18.57 10.72 -5.94
C ILE A 384 19.57 11.41 -5.00
N GLY A 385 19.09 11.95 -3.87
CA GLY A 385 19.92 12.51 -2.80
C GLY A 385 20.99 11.52 -2.31
N PHE A 386 20.58 10.31 -1.92
CA PHE A 386 21.52 9.26 -1.49
C PHE A 386 22.53 8.86 -2.56
N THR A 387 22.10 8.75 -3.82
CA THR A 387 23.01 8.45 -4.93
C THR A 387 24.01 9.59 -5.17
N LEU A 388 23.56 10.84 -5.10
CA LEU A 388 24.44 12.01 -5.25
C LEU A 388 25.41 12.16 -4.09
N CYS A 389 24.95 11.94 -2.85
CA CYS A 389 25.80 11.91 -1.66
C CYS A 389 26.93 10.91 -1.84
N GLY A 390 26.60 9.67 -2.24
CA GLY A 390 27.59 8.65 -2.53
C GLY A 390 28.56 9.02 -3.66
N ALA A 391 28.04 9.53 -4.77
CA ALA A 391 28.83 9.85 -5.96
C ALA A 391 29.80 11.02 -5.74
N LEU A 392 29.32 12.08 -5.07
CA LEU A 392 30.10 13.29 -4.79
C LEU A 392 31.06 13.09 -3.62
N GLY A 393 30.71 12.25 -2.64
CA GLY A 393 31.59 11.89 -1.52
C GLY A 393 32.90 11.22 -1.96
N MET A 394 32.90 10.53 -3.11
CA MET A 394 34.11 9.95 -3.69
C MET A 394 35.06 10.99 -4.30
N ALA A 395 34.60 12.20 -4.62
CA ALA A 395 35.42 13.28 -5.17
C ALA A 395 36.22 13.99 -4.07
N TYR A 396 37.06 13.22 -3.37
CA TYR A 396 37.89 13.69 -2.26
C TYR A 396 38.79 14.85 -2.70
N GLY A 397 38.82 15.93 -1.92
CA GLY A 397 39.65 17.12 -2.18
C GLY A 397 38.96 18.26 -2.93
N ASN A 398 37.70 18.10 -3.35
CA ASN A 398 36.90 19.20 -3.87
C ASN A 398 35.88 19.67 -2.82
N SER A 399 36.10 20.87 -2.27
CA SER A 399 35.24 21.46 -1.23
C SER A 399 33.79 21.63 -1.69
N GLY A 400 33.57 21.97 -2.97
CA GLY A 400 32.23 22.07 -3.56
C GLY A 400 31.54 20.72 -3.65
N ALA A 401 32.26 19.64 -3.97
CA ALA A 401 31.71 18.30 -4.01
C ALA A 401 31.33 17.78 -2.62
N GLN A 402 32.17 18.04 -1.60
CA GLN A 402 31.87 17.67 -0.21
C GLN A 402 30.65 18.43 0.34
N TYR A 403 30.56 19.73 0.07
CA TYR A 403 29.39 20.53 0.46
C TYR A 403 28.10 19.99 -0.17
N GLN A 404 28.12 19.69 -1.47
CA GLN A 404 26.96 19.14 -2.17
C GLN A 404 26.63 17.71 -1.73
N ALA A 405 27.63 16.90 -1.38
CA ALA A 405 27.40 15.56 -0.82
C ALA A 405 26.65 15.65 0.53
N SER A 406 27.07 16.52 1.44
CA SER A 406 26.38 16.74 2.71
C SER A 406 24.97 17.31 2.52
N LEU A 407 24.78 18.22 1.56
CA LEU A 407 23.47 18.78 1.25
C LEU A 407 22.52 17.74 0.62
N ALA A 408 23.06 16.84 -0.20
CA ALA A 408 22.28 15.77 -0.83
C ALA A 408 21.74 14.74 0.19
N THR A 409 22.36 14.62 1.36
CA THR A 409 21.86 13.79 2.48
C THR A 409 20.54 14.31 3.06
N PHE A 410 20.20 15.59 2.88
CA PHE A 410 18.93 16.16 3.36
C PHE A 410 17.73 15.85 2.48
N TRP A 411 17.97 15.54 1.21
CA TRP A 411 16.91 15.29 0.24
C TRP A 411 16.19 13.98 0.55
#